data_AF-A0A956P141-F1
#
_entry.id   AF-A0A956P141-F1
#
_cell.length_a   1.000
_cell.length_b   1.000
_cell.length_c   1.000
_cell.angle_alpha   90.00
_cell.angle_beta   90.00
_cell.angle_gamma   90.00
#
_symmetry.space_group_name_H-M   'P 1'
#
loop_
_entity.id
_entity.type
_entity.pdbx_description
1 polymer ?
#
loop_
_entity_poly.entity_id
_entity_poly.type
_entity_poly.pdbx_seq_one_letter_code
_entity_poly.pdbx_strand_id
1 'polypeptide(L)'
;MKSAILLSLHRPTDALAALGQLDGLPAYAALVDYRRGIALGQLGRRDEAFAALERARESGRIDMTQIMSDTTADPLREDPRFRKLLPSEEEYAHPFVENVPLMQEWRGEATGDFFGWIARDVGDVDGDQVHDIVTSAPFARNAAGTVYLLRPGTPEPVWTVEGEPGSRLGTGLEAAGDVNGDGVPDVVAGAPGGDYVLLLSGADGLILRRIAGRQSGEGFGTRVSDFGDFDGDGAADVLVGAPANSRHGTGSGGVYVISGRTGESLLVLHGKSAGDRFGSSLAGRVLDGGWIIAVGTPGAGVGGEVQ
;
A
#
# COMPACT_ATOMS: atom_id res chain seq x y z
N MET A 1 25.22 12.86 -0.20
CA MET A 1 24.73 13.25 1.13
C MET A 1 25.13 14.68 1.48
N LYS A 2 26.42 15.04 1.44
CA LYS A 2 26.91 16.41 1.73
C LYS A 2 26.22 17.54 0.94
N SER A 3 26.07 17.41 -0.39
CA SER A 3 25.42 18.44 -1.22
C SER A 3 23.93 18.63 -0.90
N ALA A 4 23.20 17.56 -0.60
CA ALA A 4 21.78 17.66 -0.22
C ALA A 4 21.61 18.45 1.09
N ILE A 5 22.43 18.16 2.10
CA ILE A 5 22.41 18.92 3.37
C ILE A 5 22.72 20.40 3.12
N LEU A 6 23.70 20.70 2.27
CA LEU A 6 24.06 22.09 1.95
C LEU A 6 22.92 22.84 1.24
N LEU A 7 22.17 22.18 0.36
CA LEU A 7 20.99 22.76 -0.31
C LEU A 7 19.86 23.08 0.68
N SER A 8 19.60 22.18 1.63
CA SER A 8 18.60 22.40 2.69
C SER A 8 19.01 23.52 3.66
N LEU A 9 20.31 23.77 3.80
CA LEU A 9 20.86 24.87 4.59
C LEU A 9 21.01 26.18 3.79
N HIS A 10 20.46 26.26 2.58
CA HIS A 10 20.58 27.41 1.66
C HIS A 10 22.04 27.82 1.39
N ARG A 11 22.93 26.84 1.21
CA ARG A 11 24.35 27.03 0.85
C ARG A 11 24.65 26.49 -0.56
N PRO A 12 24.01 27.04 -1.62
CA PRO A 12 24.11 26.47 -2.96
C PRO A 12 25.52 26.52 -3.58
N THR A 13 26.33 27.54 -3.26
CA THR A 13 27.72 27.63 -3.75
C THR A 13 28.58 26.49 -3.20
N ASP A 14 28.44 26.16 -1.92
CA ASP A 14 29.16 25.04 -1.30
C ASP A 14 28.64 23.69 -1.82
N ALA A 15 27.33 23.60 -2.10
CA ALA A 15 26.76 22.43 -2.73
C ALA A 15 27.36 22.20 -4.12
N LEU A 16 27.51 23.24 -4.94
CA LEU A 16 28.18 23.16 -6.25
C LEU A 16 29.63 22.71 -6.13
N ALA A 17 30.39 23.26 -5.19
CA ALA A 17 31.77 22.84 -4.96
C ALA A 17 31.88 21.36 -4.55
N ALA A 18 30.97 20.90 -3.68
CA ALA A 18 30.92 19.48 -3.28
C ALA A 18 30.51 18.56 -4.45
N LEU A 19 29.61 19.01 -5.34
CA LEU A 19 29.22 18.26 -6.52
C LEU A 19 30.35 18.17 -7.55
N GLY A 20 31.18 19.21 -7.69
CA GLY A 20 32.33 19.20 -8.59
C GLY A 20 33.36 18.11 -8.28
N GLN A 21 33.43 17.63 -7.03
CA GLN A 21 34.28 16.50 -6.63
C GLN A 21 33.83 15.16 -7.23
N LEU A 22 32.60 15.10 -7.75
CA LEU A 22 32.01 13.92 -8.37
C LEU A 22 31.94 14.03 -9.90
N ASP A 23 32.40 15.14 -10.48
CA ASP A 23 32.42 15.31 -11.93
C ASP A 23 33.29 14.24 -12.59
N GLY A 24 32.80 13.71 -13.72
CA GLY A 24 33.48 12.65 -14.46
C GLY A 24 33.23 11.24 -13.93
N LEU A 25 32.47 11.06 -12.84
CA LEU A 25 32.06 9.73 -12.36
C LEU A 25 30.72 9.32 -13.00
N PRO A 26 30.69 8.35 -13.95
CA PRO A 26 29.48 8.05 -14.71
C PRO A 26 28.31 7.55 -13.85
N ALA A 27 28.61 6.87 -12.75
CA ALA A 27 27.61 6.38 -11.79
C ALA A 27 26.83 7.50 -11.10
N TYR A 28 27.39 8.72 -11.03
CA TYR A 28 26.79 9.86 -10.32
C TYR A 28 26.31 10.98 -11.24
N ALA A 29 26.58 10.89 -12.55
CA ALA A 29 26.34 11.98 -13.50
C ALA A 29 24.91 12.56 -13.41
N ALA A 30 23.89 11.70 -13.46
CA ALA A 30 22.48 12.11 -13.41
C ALA A 30 22.11 12.80 -12.07
N LEU A 31 22.60 12.26 -10.94
CA LEU A 31 22.38 12.85 -9.62
C LEU A 31 23.11 14.19 -9.45
N VAL A 32 24.31 14.31 -10.03
CA VAL A 32 25.09 15.55 -10.04
C VAL A 32 24.34 16.62 -10.82
N ASP A 33 23.86 16.31 -12.02
CA ASP A 33 23.07 17.23 -12.84
C ASP A 33 21.77 17.66 -12.13
N TYR A 34 21.04 16.72 -11.51
CA TYR A 34 19.83 17.04 -10.75
C TYR A 34 20.11 18.05 -9.61
N ARG A 35 21.06 17.75 -8.73
CA ARG A 35 21.38 18.61 -7.58
C ARG A 35 22.05 19.92 -8.00
N ARG A 36 22.83 19.90 -9.09
CA ARG A 36 23.42 21.10 -9.68
C ARG A 36 22.34 22.04 -10.19
N GLY A 37 21.33 21.50 -10.86
CA GLY A 37 20.13 22.22 -11.27
C GLY A 37 19.47 22.97 -10.12
N ILE A 38 19.19 22.27 -9.02
CA ILE A 38 18.61 22.87 -7.81
C ILE A 38 19.51 23.97 -7.24
N ALA A 39 20.82 23.71 -7.09
CA ALA A 39 21.77 24.69 -6.56
C ALA A 39 21.83 25.97 -7.41
N LEU A 40 21.85 25.82 -8.73
CA LEU A 40 21.84 26.94 -9.68
C LEU A 40 20.51 27.70 -9.62
N GLY A 41 19.38 27.00 -9.41
CA GLY A 41 18.07 27.61 -9.18
C GLY A 41 18.05 28.50 -7.93
N GLN A 42 18.60 28.02 -6.82
CA GLN A 42 18.76 28.82 -5.59
C GLN A 42 19.65 30.05 -5.77
N LEU A 43 20.60 30.02 -6.72
CA LEU A 43 21.45 31.14 -7.09
C LEU A 43 20.81 32.09 -8.13
N GLY A 44 19.58 31.83 -8.58
CA GLY A 44 18.91 32.60 -9.61
C GLY A 44 19.44 32.36 -11.04
N ARG A 45 20.34 31.39 -11.24
CA ARG A 45 20.94 31.03 -12.54
C ARG A 45 20.02 30.08 -13.31
N ARG A 46 18.82 30.56 -13.65
CA ARG A 46 17.71 29.72 -14.15
C ARG A 46 18.03 28.94 -15.41
N ASP A 47 18.69 29.54 -16.39
CA ASP A 47 18.99 28.85 -17.65
C ASP A 47 19.95 27.67 -17.46
N GLU A 48 20.98 27.87 -16.64
CA GLU A 48 21.92 26.82 -16.30
C GLU A 48 21.28 25.75 -15.41
N ALA A 49 20.36 26.17 -14.53
CA ALA A 49 19.58 25.26 -13.70
C ALA A 49 18.74 24.31 -14.55
N PHE A 50 17.94 24.84 -15.47
CA PHE A 50 17.10 24.03 -16.35
C PHE A 50 17.93 23.16 -17.30
N ALA A 51 19.03 23.66 -17.87
CA ALA A 51 19.91 22.85 -18.68
C ALA A 51 20.48 21.63 -17.92
N ALA A 52 20.78 21.78 -16.62
CA ALA A 52 21.21 20.66 -15.79
C ALA A 52 20.06 19.70 -15.45
N LEU A 53 18.88 20.22 -15.14
CA LEU A 53 17.70 19.39 -14.85
C LEU A 53 17.21 18.62 -16.08
N GLU A 54 17.33 19.19 -17.27
CA GLU A 54 17.01 18.53 -18.54
C GLU A 54 17.96 17.35 -18.78
N ARG A 55 19.27 17.51 -18.58
CA ARG A 55 20.22 16.37 -18.65
C ARG A 55 19.91 15.29 -17.61
N ALA A 56 19.52 15.68 -16.41
CA ALA A 56 19.09 14.74 -15.38
C ALA A 56 17.86 13.94 -15.81
N ARG A 57 16.85 14.62 -16.39
CA ARG A 57 15.64 14.01 -16.95
C ARG A 57 15.96 13.06 -18.10
N GLU A 58 16.72 13.53 -19.09
CA GLU A 58 17.11 12.75 -20.28
C GLU A 58 17.91 11.48 -19.95
N SER A 59 18.57 11.45 -18.79
CA SER A 59 19.28 10.26 -18.35
C SER A 59 18.37 9.06 -18.04
N GLY A 60 17.07 9.31 -17.77
CA GLY A 60 16.11 8.29 -17.32
C GLY A 60 16.42 7.67 -15.95
N ARG A 61 17.43 8.18 -15.23
CA ARG A 61 17.90 7.64 -13.94
C ARG A 61 17.39 8.42 -12.72
N ILE A 62 16.71 9.54 -12.95
CA ILE A 62 16.14 10.38 -11.91
C ILE A 62 14.64 10.44 -12.13
N ASP A 63 13.87 10.04 -11.13
CA ASP A 63 12.45 10.31 -11.08
C ASP A 63 12.24 11.80 -10.84
N MET A 64 11.89 12.51 -11.91
CA MET A 64 11.71 13.96 -11.88
C MET A 64 10.47 14.37 -11.08
N THR A 65 9.53 13.47 -10.76
CA THR A 65 8.37 13.82 -9.91
C THR A 65 8.79 14.19 -8.48
N GLN A 66 9.95 13.70 -8.02
CA GLN A 66 10.50 14.02 -6.70
C GLN A 66 10.69 15.52 -6.48
N ILE A 67 11.01 16.27 -7.55
CA ILE A 67 11.21 17.73 -7.50
C ILE A 67 9.95 18.50 -7.08
N MET A 68 8.77 17.89 -7.23
CA MET A 68 7.49 18.48 -6.79
C MET A 68 7.39 18.54 -5.26
N SER A 69 8.00 17.59 -4.57
CA SER A 69 8.02 17.51 -3.11
C SER A 69 9.23 18.19 -2.47
N ASP A 70 10.28 18.45 -3.27
CA ASP A 70 11.52 19.06 -2.82
C ASP A 70 11.39 20.59 -2.70
N THR A 71 11.34 21.09 -1.46
CA THR A 71 11.26 22.53 -1.18
C THR A 71 12.52 23.29 -1.57
N THR A 72 13.66 22.60 -1.75
CA THR A 72 14.89 23.26 -2.20
C THR A 72 14.81 23.73 -3.65
N ALA A 73 13.86 23.20 -4.43
CA ALA A 73 13.56 23.59 -5.80
C ALA A 73 12.48 24.68 -5.94
N ASP A 74 11.92 25.21 -4.84
CA ASP A 74 10.92 26.29 -4.83
C ASP A 74 11.26 27.47 -5.77
N PRO A 75 12.53 27.95 -5.86
CA PRO A 75 12.89 29.06 -6.75
C PRO A 75 12.62 28.83 -8.25
N LEU A 76 12.41 27.57 -8.67
CA LEU A 76 12.20 27.16 -10.06
C LEU A 76 10.72 26.96 -10.41
N ARG A 77 9.82 26.82 -9.42
CA ARG A 77 8.43 26.34 -9.64
C ARG A 77 7.58 27.23 -10.54
N GLU A 78 7.78 28.54 -10.45
CA GLU A 78 7.03 29.53 -11.24
C GLU A 78 7.52 29.64 -12.69
N ASP A 79 8.68 29.06 -13.03
CA ASP A 79 9.18 29.08 -14.40
C ASP A 79 8.41 28.06 -15.27
N PRO A 80 7.91 28.44 -16.46
CA PRO A 80 7.15 27.53 -17.33
C PRO A 80 7.90 26.24 -17.71
N ARG A 81 9.25 26.28 -17.72
CA ARG A 81 10.07 25.09 -18.00
C ARG A 81 9.98 24.03 -16.91
N PHE A 82 9.62 24.41 -15.68
CA PHE A 82 9.48 23.48 -14.57
C PHE A 82 8.46 22.38 -14.87
N ARG A 83 7.31 22.73 -15.46
CA ARG A 83 6.31 21.74 -15.86
C ARG A 83 6.81 20.77 -16.93
N LYS A 84 7.74 21.18 -17.79
CA LYS A 84 8.34 20.33 -18.83
C LYS A 84 9.34 19.32 -18.28
N LEU A 85 9.82 19.53 -17.05
CA LEU A 85 10.69 18.55 -16.37
C LEU A 85 9.90 17.34 -15.87
N LEU A 86 8.60 17.51 -15.62
CA LEU A 86 7.73 16.44 -15.15
C LEU A 86 7.38 15.50 -16.30
N PRO A 87 7.12 14.22 -16.02
CA PRO A 87 6.72 13.28 -17.05
C PRO A 87 5.40 13.71 -17.73
N SER A 88 5.32 13.56 -19.04
CA SER A 88 4.07 13.80 -19.80
C SER A 88 3.12 12.60 -19.70
N GLU A 89 1.84 12.78 -20.03
CA GLU A 89 0.90 11.65 -20.11
C GLU A 89 1.35 10.59 -21.12
N GLU A 90 1.97 11.01 -22.22
CA GLU A 90 2.51 10.11 -23.25
C GLU A 90 3.69 9.28 -22.71
N GLU A 91 4.50 9.82 -21.79
CA GLU A 91 5.56 9.07 -21.12
C GLU A 91 5.02 8.00 -20.15
N TYR A 92 3.76 8.14 -19.70
CA TYR A 92 3.06 7.09 -18.95
C TYR A 92 2.24 6.14 -19.83
N ALA A 93 2.09 6.41 -21.13
CA ALA A 93 1.28 5.57 -22.03
C ALA A 93 1.88 4.17 -22.23
N HIS A 94 3.17 4.01 -21.94
CA HIS A 94 3.89 2.74 -21.95
C HIS A 94 4.62 2.56 -20.61
N PRO A 95 3.90 2.26 -19.52
CA PRO A 95 4.49 2.23 -18.19
C PRO A 95 5.42 1.03 -17.96
N PHE A 96 5.54 0.15 -18.96
CA PHE A 96 6.35 -1.07 -18.91
C PHE A 96 7.53 -0.97 -19.87
N VAL A 97 8.68 -1.52 -19.46
CA VAL A 97 9.87 -1.62 -20.33
C VAL A 97 9.63 -2.61 -21.47
N GLU A 98 8.88 -3.66 -21.18
CA GLU A 98 8.44 -4.65 -22.13
C GLU A 98 7.30 -4.12 -23.01
N ASN A 99 7.29 -4.54 -24.27
CA ASN A 99 6.19 -4.25 -25.19
C ASN A 99 4.99 -5.17 -24.88
N VAL A 100 4.25 -4.82 -23.83
CA VAL A 100 3.03 -5.50 -23.41
C VAL A 100 1.81 -4.61 -23.70
N PRO A 101 0.69 -5.18 -24.20
CA PRO A 101 -0.52 -4.42 -24.38
C PRO A 101 -1.10 -4.05 -23.02
N LEU A 102 -1.26 -2.74 -22.77
CA LEU A 102 -2.08 -2.26 -21.66
C LEU A 102 -3.55 -2.49 -22.01
N MET A 103 -4.20 -3.43 -21.31
CA MET A 103 -5.61 -3.73 -21.54
C MET A 103 -6.52 -2.69 -20.89
N GLN A 104 -6.16 -2.26 -19.67
CA GLN A 104 -6.96 -1.32 -18.90
C GLN A 104 -6.11 -0.68 -17.78
N GLU A 105 -6.48 0.54 -17.41
CA GLU A 105 -5.91 1.25 -16.27
C GLU A 105 -7.04 1.77 -15.36
N TRP A 106 -6.85 1.63 -14.04
CA TRP A 106 -7.66 2.30 -13.02
C TRP A 106 -6.77 3.25 -12.23
N ARG A 107 -7.33 4.40 -11.83
CA ARG A 107 -6.60 5.44 -11.09
C ARG A 107 -7.28 5.72 -9.75
N GLY A 108 -6.47 6.04 -8.75
CA GLY A 108 -6.96 6.53 -7.47
C GLY A 108 -7.67 7.88 -7.58
N GLU A 109 -8.41 8.23 -6.53
CA GLU A 109 -9.21 9.46 -6.48
C GLU A 109 -8.35 10.70 -6.20
N ALA A 110 -7.24 10.55 -5.48
CA ALA A 110 -6.38 11.67 -5.07
C ALA A 110 -4.92 11.27 -4.81
N THR A 111 -4.00 12.22 -4.99
CA THR A 111 -2.59 12.02 -4.61
C THR A 111 -2.46 11.63 -3.14
N GLY A 112 -1.77 10.52 -2.88
CA GLY A 112 -1.51 10.06 -1.51
C GLY A 112 -2.70 9.33 -0.86
N ASP A 113 -3.68 8.89 -1.64
CA ASP A 113 -4.71 7.94 -1.19
C ASP A 113 -4.20 6.49 -1.08
N PHE A 114 -3.08 6.21 -1.76
CA PHE A 114 -2.45 4.90 -1.88
C PHE A 114 -3.37 3.87 -2.55
N PHE A 115 -4.12 4.29 -3.58
CA PHE A 115 -4.87 3.37 -4.43
C PHE A 115 -3.96 2.28 -5.01
N GLY A 116 -4.43 1.04 -4.99
CA GLY A 116 -3.62 -0.12 -5.34
C GLY A 116 -2.76 -0.65 -4.20
N TRP A 117 -3.04 -0.25 -2.94
CA TRP A 117 -2.28 -0.68 -1.77
C TRP A 117 -2.18 -2.21 -1.66
N ILE A 118 -3.30 -2.89 -1.87
CA ILE A 118 -3.39 -4.34 -2.07
C ILE A 118 -4.35 -4.57 -3.22
N ALA A 119 -4.02 -5.48 -4.13
CA ALA A 119 -4.94 -5.99 -5.15
C ALA A 119 -5.03 -7.52 -5.04
N ARG A 120 -6.23 -8.06 -5.21
CA ARG A 120 -6.54 -9.49 -5.14
C ARG A 120 -7.51 -9.90 -6.24
N ASP A 121 -7.30 -11.11 -6.74
CA ASP A 121 -8.30 -11.84 -7.51
C ASP A 121 -9.37 -12.34 -6.53
N VAL A 122 -10.62 -11.90 -6.71
CA VAL A 122 -11.75 -12.33 -5.87
C VAL A 122 -12.56 -13.45 -6.54
N GLY A 123 -12.21 -13.83 -7.77
CA GLY A 123 -13.02 -14.72 -8.60
C GLY A 123 -14.09 -13.97 -9.37
N ASP A 124 -14.89 -14.73 -10.11
CA ASP A 124 -16.04 -14.22 -10.87
C ASP A 124 -17.22 -13.97 -9.91
N VAL A 125 -17.49 -12.69 -9.59
CA VAL A 125 -18.53 -12.35 -8.59
C VAL A 125 -19.87 -11.98 -9.21
N ASP A 126 -19.96 -11.92 -10.55
CA ASP A 126 -21.17 -11.56 -11.28
C ASP A 126 -21.66 -12.61 -12.29
N GLY A 127 -20.90 -13.68 -12.47
CA GLY A 127 -21.21 -14.83 -13.32
C GLY A 127 -20.88 -14.64 -14.80
N ASP A 128 -20.06 -13.66 -15.17
CA ASP A 128 -19.66 -13.41 -16.56
C ASP A 128 -18.49 -14.28 -17.06
N GLN A 129 -17.98 -15.17 -16.20
CA GLN A 129 -16.82 -16.06 -16.40
C GLN A 129 -15.48 -15.33 -16.51
N VAL A 130 -15.41 -14.06 -16.12
CA VAL A 130 -14.19 -13.29 -15.95
C VAL A 130 -13.97 -13.06 -14.46
N HIS A 131 -12.72 -13.25 -14.00
CA HIS A 131 -12.40 -12.96 -12.61
C HIS A 131 -12.34 -11.45 -12.38
N ASP A 132 -12.92 -11.02 -11.26
CA ASP A 132 -12.90 -9.64 -10.80
C ASP A 132 -11.73 -9.40 -9.85
N ILE A 133 -11.43 -8.11 -9.64
CA ILE A 133 -10.32 -7.66 -8.81
C ILE A 133 -10.87 -6.80 -7.68
N VAL A 134 -10.47 -7.10 -6.45
CA VAL A 134 -10.67 -6.18 -5.32
C VAL A 134 -9.37 -5.45 -5.00
N THR A 135 -9.45 -4.15 -4.76
CA THR A 135 -8.31 -3.31 -4.37
C THR A 135 -8.67 -2.29 -3.29
N SER A 136 -7.68 -1.58 -2.75
CA SER A 136 -7.89 -0.57 -1.71
C SER A 136 -7.03 0.68 -1.83
N ALA A 137 -7.50 1.73 -1.17
CA ALA A 137 -6.82 3.01 -0.95
C ALA A 137 -6.97 3.40 0.54
N PRO A 138 -6.16 2.85 1.47
CA PRO A 138 -6.38 2.99 2.91
C PRO A 138 -6.18 4.41 3.45
N PHE A 139 -5.55 5.31 2.68
CA PHE A 139 -5.35 6.70 3.07
C PHE A 139 -6.30 7.68 2.37
N ALA A 140 -7.22 7.17 1.54
CA ALA A 140 -8.29 7.96 0.95
C ALA A 140 -9.14 8.64 2.03
N ARG A 141 -9.67 9.83 1.69
CA ARG A 141 -10.74 10.51 2.44
C ARG A 141 -10.43 10.68 3.93
N ASN A 142 -9.35 11.40 4.23
CA ASN A 142 -8.85 11.59 5.61
C ASN A 142 -8.51 10.26 6.31
N ALA A 143 -7.86 9.35 5.58
CA ALA A 143 -7.54 8.01 6.05
C ALA A 143 -8.76 7.21 6.54
N ALA A 144 -9.94 7.50 6.00
CA ALA A 144 -11.08 6.61 6.14
C ALA A 144 -10.79 5.26 5.49
N GLY A 145 -10.13 5.30 4.34
CA GLY A 145 -9.86 4.14 3.53
C GLY A 145 -11.05 3.73 2.68
N THR A 146 -10.76 3.27 1.47
CA THR A 146 -11.79 2.83 0.52
C THR A 146 -11.39 1.49 -0.10
N VAL A 147 -12.36 0.59 -0.22
CA VAL A 147 -12.25 -0.69 -0.93
C VAL A 147 -13.04 -0.59 -2.22
N TYR A 148 -12.50 -1.13 -3.30
CA TYR A 148 -13.07 -1.08 -4.65
C TYR A 148 -13.12 -2.49 -5.22
N LEU A 149 -14.26 -2.87 -5.78
CA LEU A 149 -14.33 -4.00 -6.71
C LEU A 149 -14.25 -3.46 -8.14
N LEU A 150 -13.35 -4.02 -8.93
CA LEU A 150 -13.04 -3.61 -10.30
C LEU A 150 -13.26 -4.81 -11.23
N ARG A 151 -13.92 -4.54 -12.35
CA ARG A 151 -14.16 -5.54 -13.40
C ARG A 151 -13.34 -5.22 -14.65
N PRO A 152 -12.55 -6.18 -15.17
CA PRO A 152 -11.92 -6.04 -16.47
C PRO A 152 -12.94 -5.71 -17.58
N GLY A 153 -12.66 -4.67 -18.36
CA GLY A 153 -13.55 -4.14 -19.40
C GLY A 153 -14.37 -2.91 -18.98
N THR A 154 -14.43 -2.55 -17.69
CA THR A 154 -15.17 -1.35 -17.23
C THR A 154 -14.30 -0.39 -16.42
N PRO A 155 -14.22 0.90 -16.80
CA PRO A 155 -13.33 1.85 -16.14
C PRO A 155 -13.77 2.22 -14.72
N GLU A 156 -15.07 2.12 -14.44
CA GLU A 156 -15.64 2.44 -13.14
C GLU A 156 -15.62 1.20 -12.23
N PRO A 157 -15.46 1.37 -10.90
CA PRO A 157 -15.67 0.30 -9.95
C PRO A 157 -17.11 -0.23 -10.03
N VAL A 158 -17.27 -1.54 -9.86
CA VAL A 158 -18.58 -2.19 -9.74
C VAL A 158 -19.27 -1.70 -8.47
N TRP A 159 -18.54 -1.69 -7.36
CA TRP A 159 -18.97 -1.08 -6.10
C TRP A 159 -17.76 -0.55 -5.32
N THR A 160 -18.05 0.33 -4.35
CA THR A 160 -17.06 0.87 -3.41
C THR A 160 -17.60 0.87 -1.99
N VAL A 161 -16.71 0.66 -1.02
CA VAL A 161 -17.03 0.74 0.42
C VAL A 161 -16.04 1.66 1.10
N GLU A 162 -16.55 2.66 1.82
CA GLU A 162 -15.77 3.64 2.57
C GLU A 162 -15.75 3.29 4.07
N GLY A 163 -14.59 3.44 4.69
CA GLY A 163 -14.43 3.30 6.14
C GLY A 163 -14.83 4.56 6.91
N GLU A 164 -14.62 4.53 8.23
CA GLU A 164 -14.76 5.72 9.08
C GLU A 164 -13.46 6.55 9.07
N PRO A 165 -13.49 7.89 9.18
CA PRO A 165 -12.30 8.71 9.21
C PRO A 165 -11.21 8.19 10.16
N GLY A 166 -9.99 8.02 9.65
CA GLY A 166 -8.85 7.48 10.39
C GLY A 166 -8.83 5.96 10.58
N SER A 167 -9.88 5.23 10.19
CA SER A 167 -9.95 3.77 10.36
C SER A 167 -8.98 3.01 9.44
N ARG A 168 -8.60 3.60 8.31
CA ARG A 168 -7.71 3.03 7.29
C ARG A 168 -8.22 1.70 6.73
N LEU A 169 -9.51 1.64 6.41
CA LEU A 169 -10.14 0.45 5.81
C LEU A 169 -9.37 0.04 4.54
N GLY A 170 -9.15 -1.27 4.39
CA GLY A 170 -8.39 -1.83 3.27
C GLY A 170 -6.87 -1.88 3.50
N THR A 171 -6.39 -1.62 4.72
CA THR A 171 -4.97 -1.83 5.08
C THR A 171 -4.60 -3.31 5.02
N GLY A 172 -5.52 -4.17 5.47
CA GLY A 172 -5.56 -5.60 5.14
C GLY A 172 -6.72 -5.83 4.17
N LEU A 173 -6.52 -6.67 3.16
CA LEU A 173 -7.54 -7.00 2.16
C LEU A 173 -7.28 -8.41 1.61
N GLU A 174 -8.32 -9.23 1.54
CA GLU A 174 -8.26 -10.56 0.94
C GLU A 174 -9.64 -10.98 0.38
N ALA A 175 -9.66 -11.88 -0.60
CA ALA A 175 -10.86 -12.61 -0.97
C ALA A 175 -11.18 -13.59 0.17
N ALA A 176 -12.35 -13.48 0.79
CA ALA A 176 -12.71 -14.25 1.98
C ALA A 176 -13.32 -15.62 1.69
N GLY A 177 -13.49 -15.98 0.41
CA GLY A 177 -14.38 -17.07 0.01
C GLY A 177 -15.86 -16.69 0.25
N ASP A 178 -16.78 -17.62 0.02
CA ASP A 178 -18.21 -17.38 0.29
C ASP A 178 -18.49 -17.50 1.79
N VAL A 179 -18.68 -16.37 2.47
CA VAL A 179 -18.91 -16.34 3.93
C VAL A 179 -20.40 -16.36 4.27
N ASN A 180 -21.27 -16.15 3.28
CA ASN A 180 -22.70 -15.95 3.49
C ASN A 180 -23.56 -17.09 2.91
N GLY A 181 -22.98 -17.95 2.07
CA GLY A 181 -23.59 -19.14 1.48
C GLY A 181 -24.41 -18.87 0.20
N ASP A 182 -24.18 -17.75 -0.49
CA ASP A 182 -24.89 -17.40 -1.73
C ASP A 182 -24.21 -17.95 -3.01
N GLY A 183 -23.03 -18.56 -2.87
CA GLY A 183 -22.23 -19.10 -3.95
C GLY A 183 -21.34 -18.07 -4.65
N VAL A 184 -21.29 -16.83 -4.15
CA VAL A 184 -20.42 -15.75 -4.65
C VAL A 184 -19.27 -15.55 -3.65
N PRO A 185 -18.00 -15.50 -4.09
CA PRO A 185 -16.91 -15.19 -3.18
C PRO A 185 -17.02 -13.78 -2.59
N ASP A 186 -16.85 -13.66 -1.27
CA ASP A 186 -16.92 -12.42 -0.52
C ASP A 186 -15.52 -11.84 -0.26
N VAL A 187 -15.46 -10.66 0.38
CA VAL A 187 -14.22 -9.92 0.66
C VAL A 187 -14.09 -9.65 2.15
N VAL A 188 -12.87 -9.79 2.68
CA VAL A 188 -12.51 -9.32 4.03
C VAL A 188 -11.59 -8.10 3.94
N ALA A 189 -11.98 -7.02 4.61
CA ALA A 189 -11.24 -5.75 4.63
C ALA A 189 -10.95 -5.30 6.06
N GLY A 190 -9.67 -5.11 6.37
CA GLY A 190 -9.21 -4.67 7.68
C GLY A 190 -9.04 -3.16 7.80
N ALA A 191 -9.43 -2.63 8.96
CA ALA A 191 -9.38 -1.21 9.32
C ALA A 191 -8.65 -1.04 10.68
N PRO A 192 -7.32 -1.21 10.71
CA PRO A 192 -6.55 -1.23 11.95
C PRO A 192 -6.45 0.12 12.66
N GLY A 193 -6.87 1.23 12.04
CA GLY A 193 -7.07 2.50 12.74
C GLY A 193 -8.32 2.52 13.62
N GLY A 194 -9.34 1.71 13.28
CA GLY A 194 -10.55 1.54 14.07
C GLY A 194 -10.62 0.20 14.82
N ASP A 195 -9.59 -0.64 14.72
CA ASP A 195 -9.53 -2.00 15.26
C ASP A 195 -10.74 -2.86 14.86
N TYR A 196 -11.09 -2.89 13.57
CA TYR A 196 -12.16 -3.77 13.07
C TYR A 196 -11.82 -4.36 11.70
N VAL A 197 -12.55 -5.40 11.33
CA VAL A 197 -12.64 -5.88 9.94
C VAL A 197 -14.10 -5.83 9.47
N LEU A 198 -14.29 -5.67 8.17
CA LEU A 198 -15.57 -5.86 7.48
C LEU A 198 -15.51 -7.14 6.64
N LEU A 199 -16.59 -7.92 6.69
CA LEU A 199 -16.92 -8.89 5.65
C LEU A 199 -17.92 -8.22 4.72
N LEU A 200 -17.58 -8.16 3.44
CA LEU A 200 -18.31 -7.48 2.39
C LEU A 200 -18.78 -8.51 1.36
N SER A 201 -20.03 -8.40 0.91
CA SER A 201 -20.51 -9.26 -0.16
C SER A 201 -19.74 -8.98 -1.45
N GLY A 202 -19.26 -10.03 -2.12
CA GLY A 202 -18.62 -9.88 -3.42
C GLY A 202 -19.56 -9.34 -4.49
N ALA A 203 -20.84 -9.75 -4.43
CA ALA A 203 -21.83 -9.41 -5.45
C ALA A 203 -22.17 -7.91 -5.49
N ASP A 204 -22.28 -7.25 -4.33
CA ASP A 204 -22.82 -5.89 -4.25
C ASP A 204 -22.15 -4.97 -3.22
N GLY A 205 -21.11 -5.44 -2.53
CA GLY A 205 -20.37 -4.66 -1.54
C GLY A 205 -21.13 -4.41 -0.24
N LEU A 206 -22.28 -5.07 -0.01
CA LEU A 206 -23.00 -4.95 1.26
C LEU A 206 -22.13 -5.41 2.43
N ILE A 207 -22.17 -4.66 3.53
CA ILE A 207 -21.51 -5.05 4.77
C ILE A 207 -22.29 -6.22 5.39
N LEU A 208 -21.78 -7.43 5.19
CA LEU A 208 -22.33 -8.64 5.78
C LEU A 208 -22.10 -8.64 7.29
N ARG A 209 -20.86 -8.29 7.71
CA ARG A 209 -20.47 -8.21 9.13
C ARG A 209 -19.45 -7.12 9.39
N ARG A 210 -19.52 -6.57 10.60
CA ARG A 210 -18.44 -5.78 11.21
C ARG A 210 -17.98 -6.49 12.46
N ILE A 211 -16.70 -6.87 12.50
CA ILE A 211 -16.09 -7.60 13.62
C ILE A 211 -15.06 -6.69 14.27
N ALA A 212 -15.27 -6.37 15.55
CA ALA A 212 -14.37 -5.54 16.32
C ALA A 212 -13.26 -6.36 16.99
N GLY A 213 -12.08 -5.74 17.10
CA GLY A 213 -11.00 -6.19 17.97
C GLY A 213 -11.42 -6.15 19.45
N ARG A 214 -10.61 -6.79 20.29
CA ARG A 214 -10.80 -6.90 21.74
C ARG A 214 -10.17 -5.75 22.53
N GLN A 215 -9.18 -5.07 21.96
CA GLN A 215 -8.45 -4.00 22.62
C GLN A 215 -8.25 -2.82 21.66
N SER A 216 -8.52 -1.60 22.13
CA SER A 216 -8.19 -0.40 21.37
C SER A 216 -6.68 -0.24 21.18
N GLY A 217 -6.25 0.06 19.97
CA GLY A 217 -4.87 0.22 19.55
C GLY A 217 -4.13 -1.10 19.31
N GLU A 218 -4.81 -2.24 19.27
CA GLU A 218 -4.15 -3.54 19.03
C GLU A 218 -3.81 -3.78 17.54
N GLY A 219 -4.31 -2.91 16.66
CA GLY A 219 -4.12 -3.01 15.22
C GLY A 219 -4.90 -4.19 14.62
N PHE A 220 -6.07 -4.50 15.17
CA PHE A 220 -6.90 -5.59 14.65
C PHE A 220 -7.31 -5.30 13.21
N GLY A 221 -7.06 -6.24 12.30
CA GLY A 221 -7.28 -6.04 10.86
C GLY A 221 -6.06 -5.48 10.12
N THR A 222 -4.88 -5.42 10.75
CA THR A 222 -3.64 -5.00 10.05
C THR A 222 -3.30 -5.95 8.90
N ARG A 223 -3.56 -7.24 9.08
CA ARG A 223 -3.49 -8.28 8.06
C ARG A 223 -4.69 -9.20 8.19
N VAL A 224 -5.15 -9.68 7.05
CA VAL A 224 -6.23 -10.66 6.93
C VAL A 224 -5.81 -11.72 5.92
N SER A 225 -6.39 -12.90 6.01
CA SER A 225 -6.21 -13.99 5.04
C SER A 225 -7.50 -14.81 4.98
N ASP A 226 -7.81 -15.35 3.81
CA ASP A 226 -8.68 -16.51 3.69
C ASP A 226 -8.13 -17.66 4.56
N PHE A 227 -9.04 -18.47 5.09
CA PHE A 227 -8.70 -19.70 5.79
C PHE A 227 -9.49 -20.92 5.32
N GLY A 228 -10.57 -20.73 4.54
CA GLY A 228 -11.56 -21.76 4.22
C GLY A 228 -12.49 -22.06 5.39
N ASP A 229 -13.34 -23.08 5.25
CA ASP A 229 -14.32 -23.51 6.26
C ASP A 229 -13.61 -24.27 7.40
N PHE A 230 -13.33 -23.57 8.51
CA PHE A 230 -12.56 -24.11 9.63
C PHE A 230 -13.44 -24.81 10.67
N ASP A 231 -14.67 -24.33 10.88
CA ASP A 231 -15.62 -24.96 11.80
C ASP A 231 -16.54 -26.02 11.16
N GLY A 232 -16.48 -26.18 9.83
CA GLY A 232 -17.21 -27.20 9.09
C GLY A 232 -18.69 -26.84 8.89
N ASP A 233 -19.03 -25.56 8.95
CA ASP A 233 -20.40 -25.09 8.82
C ASP A 233 -20.82 -24.85 7.36
N GLY A 234 -19.88 -24.92 6.42
CA GLY A 234 -20.08 -24.72 4.99
C GLY A 234 -19.95 -23.28 4.52
N ALA A 235 -19.54 -22.35 5.36
CA ALA A 235 -19.09 -21.00 4.97
C ALA A 235 -17.58 -20.87 5.16
N ALA A 236 -16.95 -19.99 4.40
CA ALA A 236 -15.54 -19.70 4.58
C ALA A 236 -15.28 -18.88 5.87
N ASP A 237 -14.14 -19.14 6.51
CA ASP A 237 -13.66 -18.42 7.68
C ASP A 237 -12.38 -17.64 7.36
N VAL A 238 -12.04 -16.67 8.22
CA VAL A 238 -10.94 -15.74 7.96
C VAL A 238 -9.95 -15.66 9.12
N LEU A 239 -8.68 -15.43 8.78
CA LEU A 239 -7.64 -15.06 9.74
C LEU A 239 -7.55 -13.55 9.86
N VAL A 240 -7.38 -13.05 11.08
CA VAL A 240 -7.18 -11.63 11.37
C VAL A 240 -6.00 -11.42 12.31
N GLY A 241 -5.07 -10.55 11.93
CA GLY A 241 -3.90 -10.19 12.71
C GLY A 241 -4.13 -8.93 13.56
N ALA A 242 -3.60 -8.94 14.78
CA ALA A 242 -3.56 -7.82 15.72
C ALA A 242 -2.13 -7.68 16.31
N PRO A 243 -1.15 -7.23 15.52
CA PRO A 243 0.26 -7.26 15.91
C PRO A 243 0.61 -6.33 17.09
N ALA A 244 -0.24 -5.37 17.44
CA ALA A 244 -0.03 -4.51 18.61
C ALA A 244 -0.78 -4.99 19.87
N ASN A 245 -1.49 -6.12 19.80
CA ASN A 245 -2.11 -6.74 20.97
C ASN A 245 -1.09 -6.90 22.10
N SER A 246 -1.50 -6.59 23.33
CA SER A 246 -0.58 -6.53 24.47
C SER A 246 -0.88 -7.56 25.57
N ARG A 247 -1.61 -8.65 25.25
CA ARG A 247 -2.02 -9.65 26.25
C ARG A 247 -0.86 -10.27 27.04
N HIS A 248 0.29 -10.50 26.38
CA HIS A 248 1.49 -11.09 27.01
C HIS A 248 2.66 -10.11 27.10
N GLY A 249 2.37 -8.81 27.09
CA GLY A 249 3.36 -7.73 27.07
C GLY A 249 3.16 -6.81 25.87
N THR A 250 3.62 -5.57 25.99
CA THR A 250 3.39 -4.51 24.98
C THR A 250 3.77 -5.00 23.57
N GLY A 251 2.79 -5.03 22.66
CA GLY A 251 3.00 -5.46 21.28
C GLY A 251 3.47 -6.91 21.13
N SER A 252 3.02 -7.80 22.01
CA SER A 252 3.23 -9.24 21.86
C SER A 252 2.52 -9.79 20.63
N GLY A 253 1.36 -9.24 20.30
CA GLY A 253 0.60 -9.56 19.09
C GLY A 253 -0.36 -10.74 19.27
N GLY A 254 -1.26 -10.90 18.30
CA GLY A 254 -2.30 -11.92 18.29
C GLY A 254 -2.83 -12.21 16.89
N VAL A 255 -3.39 -13.40 16.73
CA VAL A 255 -4.06 -13.87 15.52
C VAL A 255 -5.38 -14.51 15.91
N TYR A 256 -6.42 -14.22 15.15
CA TYR A 256 -7.77 -14.70 15.38
C TYR A 256 -8.24 -15.47 14.15
N VAL A 257 -8.82 -16.65 14.36
CA VAL A 257 -9.70 -17.29 13.38
C VAL A 257 -11.11 -16.80 13.69
N ILE A 258 -11.78 -16.21 12.70
CA ILE A 258 -13.12 -15.66 12.81
C ILE A 258 -14.05 -16.40 11.86
N SER A 259 -15.18 -16.86 12.39
CA SER A 259 -16.24 -17.47 11.58
C SER A 259 -16.76 -16.45 10.57
N GLY A 260 -16.71 -16.75 9.28
CA GLY A 260 -17.29 -15.85 8.27
C GLY A 260 -18.81 -15.78 8.40
N ARG A 261 -19.43 -16.92 8.71
CA ARG A 261 -20.88 -17.01 8.88
C ARG A 261 -21.38 -16.29 10.11
N THR A 262 -20.70 -16.30 11.24
CA THR A 262 -21.27 -15.75 12.49
C THR A 262 -20.55 -14.49 12.98
N GLY A 263 -19.29 -14.29 12.57
CA GLY A 263 -18.40 -13.29 13.13
C GLY A 263 -17.81 -13.67 14.50
N GLU A 264 -18.08 -14.88 15.00
CA GLU A 264 -17.52 -15.36 16.27
C GLU A 264 -16.05 -15.73 16.13
N SER A 265 -15.30 -15.60 17.23
CA SER A 265 -13.89 -16.01 17.26
C SER A 265 -13.80 -17.51 17.58
N LEU A 266 -13.35 -18.28 16.60
CA LEU A 266 -13.24 -19.75 16.66
C LEU A 266 -11.93 -20.19 17.33
N LEU A 267 -10.85 -19.45 17.09
CA LEU A 267 -9.54 -19.70 17.68
C LEU A 267 -8.79 -18.37 17.89
N VAL A 268 -7.99 -18.30 18.95
CA VAL A 268 -7.08 -17.18 19.19
C VAL A 268 -5.69 -17.70 19.53
N LEU A 269 -4.71 -17.22 18.77
CA LEU A 269 -3.28 -17.46 18.98
C LEU A 269 -2.62 -16.19 19.48
N HIS A 270 -1.73 -16.33 20.45
CA HIS A 270 -1.07 -15.19 21.10
C HIS A 270 0.43 -15.24 20.93
N GLY A 271 1.04 -14.08 20.67
CA GLY A 271 2.48 -13.91 20.76
C GLY A 271 2.99 -14.10 22.19
N LYS A 272 4.24 -14.52 22.32
CA LYS A 272 4.79 -14.99 23.60
C LYS A 272 5.43 -13.87 24.42
N SER A 273 6.11 -12.93 23.76
CA SER A 273 6.94 -11.92 24.41
C SER A 273 6.57 -10.51 23.95
N ALA A 274 6.84 -9.52 24.80
CA ALA A 274 6.68 -8.11 24.43
C ALA A 274 7.52 -7.77 23.20
N GLY A 275 6.92 -7.05 22.25
CA GLY A 275 7.58 -6.58 21.04
C GLY A 275 7.61 -7.59 19.88
N ASP A 276 7.19 -8.85 20.07
CA ASP A 276 7.21 -9.89 19.02
C ASP A 276 6.43 -9.47 17.76
N ARG A 277 5.36 -8.69 17.95
CA ARG A 277 4.40 -8.28 16.91
C ARG A 277 3.82 -9.48 16.16
N PHE A 278 3.48 -10.53 16.90
CA PHE A 278 2.86 -11.74 16.36
C PHE A 278 1.58 -11.41 15.58
N GLY A 279 1.46 -11.91 14.35
CA GLY A 279 0.34 -11.59 13.45
C GLY A 279 0.59 -10.41 12.51
N SER A 280 1.85 -10.00 12.32
CA SER A 280 2.21 -8.91 11.38
C SER A 280 2.15 -9.34 9.91
N SER A 281 2.18 -10.64 9.64
CA SER A 281 1.85 -11.27 8.36
C SER A 281 1.19 -12.61 8.62
N LEU A 282 0.30 -13.03 7.72
CA LEU A 282 -0.52 -14.23 7.85
C LEU A 282 -0.63 -14.93 6.51
N ALA A 283 -0.63 -16.25 6.57
CA ALA A 283 -1.17 -17.12 5.53
C ALA A 283 -1.69 -18.38 6.23
N GLY A 284 -2.78 -18.95 5.73
CA GLY A 284 -3.29 -20.21 6.28
C GLY A 284 -4.19 -20.94 5.30
N ARG A 285 -4.46 -22.20 5.62
CA ARG A 285 -5.40 -23.02 4.86
C ARG A 285 -5.89 -24.22 5.70
N VAL A 286 -7.18 -24.52 5.60
CA VAL A 286 -7.76 -25.80 6.03
C VAL A 286 -7.40 -26.92 5.04
N LEU A 287 -6.96 -28.07 5.54
CA LEU A 287 -6.46 -29.21 4.78
C LEU A 287 -7.28 -30.46 5.09
N ASP A 288 -7.21 -31.46 4.22
CA ASP A 288 -7.74 -32.79 4.51
C ASP A 288 -7.07 -33.36 5.77
N GLY A 289 -7.82 -33.41 6.87
CA GLY A 289 -7.34 -33.92 8.16
C GLY A 289 -6.61 -32.92 9.04
N GLY A 290 -6.67 -31.61 8.76
CA GLY A 290 -6.09 -30.59 9.64
C GLY A 290 -6.09 -29.18 9.07
N TRP A 291 -5.17 -28.35 9.52
CA TRP A 291 -5.00 -26.98 9.05
C TRP A 291 -3.55 -26.53 9.28
N ILE A 292 -3.13 -25.52 8.52
CA ILE A 292 -1.83 -24.88 8.69
C ILE A 292 -2.01 -23.37 8.73
N ILE A 293 -1.32 -22.70 9.64
CA ILE A 293 -1.19 -21.25 9.69
C ILE A 293 0.30 -20.94 9.76
N ALA A 294 0.75 -20.00 8.94
CA ALA A 294 2.05 -19.36 9.03
C ALA A 294 1.87 -17.93 9.56
N VAL A 295 2.58 -17.59 10.64
CA VAL A 295 2.46 -16.28 11.30
C VAL A 295 3.81 -15.57 11.35
N GLY A 296 3.86 -14.34 10.84
CA GLY A 296 5.04 -13.48 10.97
C GLY A 296 5.13 -12.79 12.32
N THR A 297 6.33 -12.85 12.91
CA THR A 297 6.68 -12.26 14.21
C THR A 297 7.95 -11.41 14.07
N PRO A 298 7.90 -10.27 13.36
CA PRO A 298 9.10 -9.54 12.94
C PRO A 298 9.92 -8.97 14.10
N GLY A 299 9.34 -8.86 15.30
CA GLY A 299 10.07 -8.43 16.49
C GLY A 299 10.66 -9.57 17.32
N ALA A 300 10.38 -10.83 16.99
CA ALA A 300 10.94 -11.99 17.67
C ALA A 300 12.34 -12.32 17.11
N GLY A 301 13.28 -12.71 18.00
CA GLY A 301 14.61 -13.18 17.60
C GLY A 301 15.51 -12.13 16.94
N VAL A 302 16.68 -12.56 16.45
CA VAL A 302 17.64 -11.69 15.73
C VAL A 302 17.27 -11.66 14.26
N GLY A 303 16.19 -10.96 13.90
CA GLY A 303 15.78 -10.74 12.51
C GLY A 303 14.34 -11.11 12.15
N GLY A 304 13.50 -11.48 13.12
CA GLY A 304 12.13 -11.94 12.88
C GLY A 304 12.04 -13.45 12.64
N GLU A 305 10.87 -14.02 12.90
CA GLU A 305 10.57 -15.44 12.66
C GLU A 305 9.21 -15.61 11.95
N VAL A 306 9.02 -16.79 11.33
CA VAL A 306 7.71 -17.29 10.87
C VAL A 306 7.44 -18.58 11.65
N GLN A 307 6.30 -18.64 12.32
CA GLN A 307 5.85 -19.78 13.13
C GLN A 307 4.72 -20.54 12.44
#